data_AF-A0A7C6ZCM5-F1
#
_entry.id   AF-A0A7C6ZCM5-F1
#
_cell.length_a   1.000
_cell.length_b   1.000
_cell.length_c   1.000
_cell.angle_alpha   90.00
_cell.angle_beta   90.00
_cell.angle_gamma   90.00
#
_symmetry.space_group_name_H-M   'P 1'
#
loop_
_entity.id
_entity.type
_entity.pdbx_description
1 polymer ?
#
loop_
_entity_poly.entity_id
_entity_poly.type
_entity_poly.pdbx_seq_one_letter_code
_entity_poly.pdbx_strand_id
1 'polypeptide(L)'
;AQALIATPVVTGFTMASVQQLDPKLPRQILALGASPLQFWWLVIKECRFGLLAAVMAGFGAVISEVGASMAVGGNVRHYTRVLTTAIVLEVNKGNFDVALALSFILMALAYGVTFALTAVQQKRRRYVV
;
A
#
# COMPACT_ATOMS: atom_id res chain seq x y z
N ALA A 1 6.72 7.01 -12.22
CA ALA A 1 5.72 7.86 -11.55
C ALA A 1 5.22 7.24 -10.24
N GLN A 2 4.50 6.12 -10.28
CA GLN A 2 3.80 5.61 -9.08
C GLN A 2 4.72 5.24 -7.90
N ALA A 3 5.89 4.65 -8.16
CA ALA A 3 6.88 4.37 -7.11
C ALA A 3 7.37 5.65 -6.40
N LEU A 4 7.50 6.77 -7.13
CA LEU A 4 7.98 8.03 -6.57
C LEU A 4 6.95 8.65 -5.60
N ILE A 5 5.66 8.40 -5.85
CA ILE A 5 4.54 8.86 -5.00
C ILE A 5 4.34 7.91 -3.81
N ALA A 6 4.48 6.60 -4.02
CA ALA A 6 4.30 5.60 -2.98
C ALA A 6 5.45 5.60 -1.95
N THR A 7 6.69 5.81 -2.40
CA THR A 7 7.90 5.72 -1.55
C THR A 7 7.82 6.55 -0.27
N PRO A 8 7.53 7.87 -0.30
CA PRO A 8 7.48 8.67 0.93
C PRO A 8 6.36 8.22 1.88
N VAL A 9 5.21 7.81 1.34
CA VAL A 9 4.09 7.29 2.13
C VAL A 9 4.48 6.00 2.85
N VAL A 10 4.99 5.01 2.10
CA VAL A 10 5.39 3.72 2.67
C VAL A 10 6.55 3.90 3.66
N THR A 11 7.51 4.76 3.35
CA THR A 11 8.66 5.04 4.23
C THR A 11 8.21 5.70 5.53
N GLY A 12 7.33 6.70 5.46
CA GLY A 12 6.82 7.41 6.65
C GLY A 12 6.07 6.48 7.59
N PHE A 13 5.16 5.65 7.07
CA PHE A 13 4.43 4.68 7.88
C PHE A 13 5.32 3.56 8.42
N THR A 14 6.31 3.12 7.65
CA THR A 14 7.30 2.13 8.10
C THR A 14 8.13 2.69 9.25
N MET A 15 8.64 3.91 9.13
CA MET A 15 9.42 4.58 10.16
C MET A 15 8.59 4.79 11.43
N ALA A 16 7.35 5.27 11.30
CA ALA A 16 6.44 5.41 12.42
C ALA A 16 6.14 4.07 13.11
N SER A 17 6.05 2.97 12.36
CA SER A 17 5.84 1.64 12.93
C SER A 17 7.07 1.12 13.69
N VAL A 18 8.27 1.39 13.19
CA VAL A 18 9.52 0.99 13.88
C VAL A 18 9.73 1.82 15.14
N GLN A 19 9.41 3.12 15.11
CA GLN A 19 9.51 4.01 16.27
C GLN A 19 8.53 3.68 17.41
N GLN A 20 7.42 3.00 17.09
CA GLN A 20 6.45 2.53 18.10
C GLN A 20 6.90 1.26 18.84
N LEU A 21 7.99 0.61 18.43
CA LEU A 21 8.55 -0.53 19.14
C LEU A 21 9.13 -0.10 20.50
N ASP A 22 9.13 -1.02 21.48
CA ASP A 22 9.77 -0.77 22.77
C ASP A 22 11.26 -0.40 22.55
N PRO A 23 11.75 0.75 23.07
CA PRO A 23 13.15 1.14 22.98
C PRO A 23 14.14 0.11 23.54
N LYS A 24 13.68 -0.82 24.40
CA LYS A 24 14.46 -1.92 24.96
C LYS A 24 14.61 -3.09 24.00
N LEU A 25 13.69 -3.28 23.05
CA LEU A 25 13.68 -4.44 22.13
C LEU A 25 15.01 -4.58 21.36
N PRO A 26 15.58 -3.54 20.72
CA PRO A 26 16.85 -3.66 20.03
C PRO A 26 18.00 -4.07 20.95
N ARG A 27 18.02 -3.54 22.19
CA ARG A 27 19.05 -3.83 23.19
C ARG A 27 18.96 -5.29 23.65
N GLN A 28 17.75 -5.81 23.84
CA GLN A 28 17.52 -7.21 24.21
C GLN A 28 17.96 -8.16 23.11
N ILE A 29 17.61 -7.86 21.85
CA ILE A 29 18.01 -8.68 20.70
C ILE A 29 19.54 -8.76 20.58
N LEU A 30 20.24 -7.64 20.75
CA LEU A 30 21.71 -7.60 20.73
C LEU A 30 22.33 -8.30 21.94
N ALA A 31 21.75 -8.17 23.13
CA ALA A 31 22.22 -8.84 24.34
C ALA A 31 22.12 -10.37 24.25
N LEU A 32 21.17 -10.88 23.45
CA LEU A 32 21.02 -12.31 23.15
C LEU A 32 22.00 -12.83 22.07
N GLY A 33 22.90 -11.98 21.57
CA GLY A 33 23.92 -12.38 20.59
C GLY A 33 23.40 -12.53 19.16
N ALA A 34 22.29 -11.86 18.81
CA ALA A 34 21.72 -11.96 17.47
C ALA A 34 22.66 -11.40 16.39
N SER A 35 22.78 -12.10 15.26
CA SER A 35 23.49 -11.60 14.08
C SER A 35 22.74 -10.42 13.44
N PRO A 36 23.40 -9.60 12.60
CA PRO A 36 22.74 -8.46 11.94
C PRO A 36 21.48 -8.85 11.14
N LEU A 37 21.50 -10.01 10.48
CA LEU A 37 20.33 -10.52 9.74
C LEU A 37 19.20 -10.94 10.67
N GLN A 38 19.52 -11.61 11.79
CA GLN A 38 18.53 -11.99 12.79
C GLN A 38 17.88 -10.76 13.44
N PHE A 39 18.67 -9.72 13.70
CA PHE A 39 18.19 -8.45 14.22
C PHE A 39 17.12 -7.83 13.31
N TRP A 40 17.44 -7.63 12.02
CA TRP A 40 16.50 -7.04 11.07
C TRP A 40 15.24 -7.89 10.89
N TRP A 41 15.40 -9.20 10.83
CA TRP A 41 14.27 -10.13 10.73
C TRP A 41 13.33 -10.02 11.93
N LEU A 42 13.87 -9.94 13.15
CA LEU A 42 13.06 -9.79 14.36
C LEU A 42 12.33 -8.45 14.41
N VAL A 43 13.02 -7.35 14.08
CA VAL A 43 12.42 -6.01 14.02
C VAL A 43 11.26 -5.98 13.03
N ILE A 44 11.45 -6.50 11.81
CA ILE A 44 10.40 -6.61 10.78
C ILE A 44 9.22 -7.46 11.27
N LYS A 45 9.51 -8.58 11.94
CA LYS A 45 8.48 -9.48 12.47
C LYS A 45 7.65 -8.81 13.57
N GLU A 46 8.28 -7.99 14.40
CA GLU A 46 7.61 -7.27 15.48
C GLU A 46 6.72 -6.14 14.93
N CYS A 47 7.24 -5.34 13.99
CA CYS A 47 6.50 -4.23 13.40
C CYS A 47 5.58 -4.63 12.23
N ARG A 48 5.43 -5.93 11.93
CA ARG A 48 4.69 -6.44 10.75
C ARG A 48 3.29 -5.86 10.55
N PHE A 49 2.57 -5.52 11.64
CA PHE A 49 1.23 -4.95 11.54
C PHE A 49 1.23 -3.48 11.12
N GLY A 50 2.24 -2.72 11.52
CA GLY A 50 2.42 -1.37 11.01
C GLY A 50 3.06 -1.36 9.63
N LEU A 51 3.87 -2.36 9.27
CA LEU A 51 4.27 -2.57 7.87
C LEU A 51 3.07 -2.89 6.96
N LEU A 52 2.12 -3.70 7.42
CA LEU A 52 0.85 -3.91 6.71
C LEU A 52 0.08 -2.59 6.53
N ALA A 53 0.05 -1.74 7.56
CA ALA A 53 -0.56 -0.41 7.44
C ALA A 53 0.17 0.48 6.42
N ALA A 54 1.51 0.41 6.37
CA ALA A 54 2.31 1.12 5.37
C ALA A 54 1.98 0.66 3.94
N VAL A 55 1.78 -0.64 3.74
CA VAL A 55 1.35 -1.20 2.45
C VAL A 55 -0.06 -0.72 2.09
N MET A 56 -1.00 -0.71 3.03
CA MET A 56 -2.36 -0.20 2.82
C MET A 56 -2.35 1.28 2.43
N ALA A 57 -1.54 2.09 3.11
CA ALA A 57 -1.38 3.52 2.80
C ALA A 57 -0.77 3.74 1.41
N GLY A 58 0.30 2.99 1.07
CA GLY A 58 0.92 3.05 -0.25
C GLY A 58 -0.04 2.63 -1.37
N PHE A 59 -0.82 1.58 -1.16
CA PHE A 59 -1.85 1.13 -2.09
C PHE A 59 -2.90 2.21 -2.36
N GLY A 60 -3.43 2.85 -1.31
CA GLY A 60 -4.39 3.94 -1.44
C GLY A 60 -3.82 5.14 -2.21
N ALA A 61 -2.57 5.52 -1.92
CA ALA A 61 -1.88 6.60 -2.63
C ALA A 61 -1.71 6.30 -4.11
N VAL A 62 -1.33 5.07 -4.47
CA VAL A 62 -1.09 4.66 -5.85
C VAL A 62 -2.38 4.55 -6.66
N ILE A 63 -3.45 4.02 -6.08
CA ILE A 63 -4.75 3.90 -6.76
C ILE A 63 -5.40 5.27 -6.99
N SER A 64 -5.21 6.20 -6.06
CA SER A 64 -5.74 7.56 -6.20
C SER A 64 -5.00 8.39 -7.24
N GLU A 65 -3.83 7.92 -7.69
CA GLU A 65 -2.99 8.65 -8.63
C GLU A 65 -3.35 8.36 -10.09
N VAL A 66 -3.87 9.39 -10.77
CA VAL A 66 -4.21 9.32 -12.20
C VAL A 66 -3.41 10.32 -13.03
N GLY A 67 -3.14 11.51 -12.48
CA GLY A 67 -2.54 12.62 -13.22
C GLY A 67 -1.10 12.33 -13.65
N ALA A 68 -0.25 11.87 -12.74
CA ALA A 68 1.12 11.53 -13.04
C ALA A 68 1.20 10.41 -14.09
N SER A 69 0.33 9.41 -13.99
CA SER A 69 0.25 8.31 -14.96
C SER A 69 -0.18 8.80 -16.35
N MET A 70 -1.14 9.72 -16.45
CA MET A 70 -1.51 10.32 -17.74
C MET A 70 -0.38 11.17 -18.33
N ALA A 71 0.28 12.00 -17.51
CA ALA A 71 1.34 12.90 -17.95
C ALA A 71 2.56 12.17 -18.52
N VAL A 72 2.90 11.00 -17.99
CA VAL A 72 4.06 10.20 -18.46
C VAL A 72 3.71 9.13 -19.50
N GLY A 73 2.49 9.13 -20.06
CA GLY A 73 2.10 8.20 -21.12
C GLY A 73 1.54 6.85 -20.66
N GLY A 74 1.08 6.72 -19.42
CA GLY A 74 0.40 5.55 -18.85
C GLY A 74 -1.03 5.29 -19.37
N ASN A 75 -1.28 5.61 -20.65
CA ASN A 75 -2.60 5.45 -21.29
C ASN A 75 -2.54 4.72 -22.65
N VAL A 76 -1.47 3.97 -22.92
CA VAL A 76 -1.37 3.17 -24.14
C VAL A 76 -2.26 1.94 -23.99
N ARG A 77 -3.27 1.82 -24.88
CA ARG A 77 -4.20 0.69 -24.92
C ARG A 77 -3.41 -0.62 -25.01
N HIS A 78 -3.73 -1.60 -24.16
CA HIS A 78 -3.08 -2.93 -24.09
C HIS A 78 -1.62 -2.98 -23.60
N TYR A 79 -0.99 -1.85 -23.27
CA TYR A 79 0.39 -1.83 -22.78
C TYR A 79 0.53 -1.20 -21.39
N THR A 80 0.13 0.06 -21.25
CA THR A 80 0.37 0.86 -20.04
C THR A 80 -0.89 1.44 -19.42
N ARG A 81 -2.04 1.28 -20.08
CA ARG A 81 -3.33 1.78 -19.59
C ARG A 81 -3.76 1.06 -18.32
N VAL A 82 -3.96 1.83 -17.26
CA VAL A 82 -4.52 1.38 -15.99
C VAL A 82 -6.02 1.71 -15.92
N LEU A 83 -6.73 1.07 -14.99
CA LEU A 83 -8.19 1.22 -14.87
C LEU A 83 -8.60 2.68 -14.62
N THR A 84 -7.84 3.40 -13.80
CA THR A 84 -8.08 4.82 -13.50
C THR A 84 -7.88 5.73 -14.71
N THR A 85 -6.86 5.48 -15.53
CA THR A 85 -6.63 6.26 -16.76
C THR A 85 -7.66 5.92 -17.84
N ALA A 86 -8.15 4.69 -17.87
CA ALA A 86 -9.27 4.29 -18.72
C ALA A 86 -10.57 5.01 -18.34
N ILE A 87 -10.91 5.11 -17.05
CA ILE A 87 -12.10 5.84 -16.58
C ILE A 87 -12.07 7.29 -17.07
N VAL A 88 -10.98 8.00 -16.80
CA VAL A 88 -10.85 9.41 -17.22
C VAL A 88 -10.86 9.54 -18.73
N LEU A 89 -10.28 8.61 -19.48
CA LEU A 89 -10.35 8.62 -20.95
C LEU A 89 -11.79 8.47 -21.47
N GLU A 90 -12.58 7.54 -20.91
CA GLU A 90 -13.97 7.33 -21.34
C GLU A 90 -14.88 8.49 -20.93
N VAL A 91 -14.66 9.12 -19.77
CA VAL A 91 -15.32 10.38 -19.39
C VAL A 91 -15.04 11.48 -20.42
N ASN A 92 -13.77 11.66 -20.82
CA ASN A 92 -13.40 12.69 -21.81
C ASN A 92 -13.97 12.44 -23.21
N LYS A 93 -14.32 11.19 -23.54
CA LYS A 93 -15.01 10.85 -24.80
C LYS A 93 -16.52 11.04 -24.74
N GLY A 94 -17.09 11.32 -23.56
CA GLY A 94 -18.53 11.33 -23.33
C GLY A 94 -19.15 9.94 -23.14
N ASN A 95 -18.34 8.88 -23.02
CA ASN A 95 -18.79 7.50 -22.83
C ASN A 95 -19.04 7.23 -21.34
N PHE A 96 -20.02 7.93 -20.75
CA PHE A 96 -20.28 7.88 -19.32
C PHE A 96 -20.71 6.48 -18.84
N ASP A 97 -21.46 5.73 -19.65
CA ASP A 97 -21.89 4.38 -19.31
C ASP A 97 -20.69 3.45 -19.05
N VAL A 98 -19.69 3.50 -19.94
CA VAL A 98 -18.46 2.71 -19.82
C VAL A 98 -17.62 3.21 -18.64
N ALA A 99 -17.51 4.53 -18.47
CA ALA A 99 -16.76 5.11 -17.37
C ALA A 99 -17.34 4.72 -15.99
N LEU A 100 -18.67 4.70 -15.85
CA LEU A 100 -19.36 4.27 -14.64
C LEU A 100 -19.14 2.78 -14.39
N ALA A 101 -19.28 1.94 -15.41
CA ALA A 101 -19.02 0.50 -15.28
C ALA A 101 -17.59 0.22 -14.79
N LEU A 102 -16.59 0.88 -15.39
CA LEU A 102 -15.19 0.76 -14.96
C LEU A 102 -14.97 1.30 -13.53
N SER A 103 -15.68 2.35 -13.14
CA SER A 103 -15.60 2.93 -11.79
C SER A 103 -16.14 1.96 -10.73
N PHE A 104 -17.27 1.30 -10.99
CA PHE A 104 -17.79 0.26 -10.10
C PHE A 104 -16.83 -0.93 -9.97
N ILE A 105 -16.21 -1.36 -11.07
CA ILE A 105 -15.19 -2.41 -11.04
C ILE A 105 -13.99 -1.98 -10.19
N LEU A 106 -13.48 -0.76 -10.42
CA LEU A 106 -12.36 -0.22 -9.64
C LEU A 106 -12.70 -0.17 -8.15
N MET A 107 -13.90 0.32 -7.82
CA MET A 107 -14.36 0.45 -6.45
C MET A 107 -14.47 -0.93 -5.78
N ALA A 108 -15.07 -1.93 -6.44
CA ALA A 108 -15.16 -3.29 -5.93
C ALA A 108 -13.76 -3.90 -5.66
N LEU A 109 -12.80 -3.69 -6.57
CA LEU A 109 -11.42 -4.16 -6.40
C LEU A 109 -10.71 -3.43 -5.26
N ALA A 110 -10.81 -2.10 -5.20
CA ALA A 110 -10.17 -1.30 -4.17
C ALA A 110 -10.71 -1.65 -2.77
N TYR A 111 -12.03 -1.77 -2.63
CA TYR A 111 -12.66 -2.23 -1.40
C TYR A 111 -12.28 -3.68 -1.07
N GLY A 112 -12.29 -4.58 -2.05
CA GLY A 112 -11.93 -5.99 -1.85
C GLY A 112 -10.51 -6.16 -1.32
N VAL A 113 -9.53 -5.47 -1.92
CA VAL A 113 -8.13 -5.50 -1.46
C VAL A 113 -8.01 -4.88 -0.08
N THR A 114 -8.60 -3.70 0.14
CA THR A 114 -8.53 -3.01 1.43
C THR A 114 -9.17 -3.83 2.55
N PHE A 115 -10.32 -4.45 2.27
CA PHE A 115 -11.02 -5.33 3.20
C PHE A 115 -10.17 -6.57 3.52
N ALA A 116 -9.58 -7.23 2.52
CA ALA A 116 -8.72 -8.39 2.73
C ALA A 116 -7.50 -8.05 3.59
N LEU A 117 -6.81 -6.93 3.30
CA LEU A 117 -5.68 -6.45 4.10
C LEU A 117 -6.10 -6.11 5.53
N THR A 118 -7.24 -5.44 5.69
CA THR A 118 -7.80 -5.09 7.01
C THR A 118 -8.17 -6.33 7.81
N ALA A 119 -8.81 -7.33 7.18
CA ALA A 119 -9.17 -8.58 7.82
C ALA A 119 -7.93 -9.35 8.31
N VAL A 120 -6.86 -9.40 7.51
CA VAL A 120 -5.57 -10.00 7.91
C VAL A 120 -4.94 -9.25 9.10
N GLN A 121 -5.02 -7.91 9.10
CA GLN A 121 -4.50 -7.08 10.19
C GLN A 121 -5.29 -7.28 11.49
N GLN A 122 -6.63 -7.28 11.43
CA GLN A 122 -7.51 -7.39 12.60
C GLN A 122 -7.57 -8.79 13.20
N LYS A 123 -7.61 -9.84 12.36
CA LYS A 123 -7.72 -11.23 12.82
C LYS A 123 -6.57 -11.62 13.75
N ARG A 124 -5.40 -10.98 13.62
CA ARG A 124 -4.23 -11.28 14.45
C ARG A 124 -4.01 -10.33 15.62
N ARG A 125 -4.56 -9.11 15.60
CA ARG A 125 -4.55 -8.21 16.76
C ARG A 125 -5.38 -8.77 17.92
N ARG A 126 -6.45 -9.52 17.62
CA ARG A 126 -7.27 -10.25 18.61
C ARG A 126 -6.58 -11.42 19.32
N TYR A 127 -5.41 -11.88 18.86
CA TYR A 127 -4.66 -12.96 19.55
C TYR A 127 -3.52 -12.44 20.43
N VAL A 128 -3.35 -11.11 20.55
CA VAL A 128 -2.29 -10.46 21.34
C VAL A 128 -2.90 -9.61 22.48
N VAL A 129 -4.20 -9.74 22.73
CA VAL A 129 -4.93 -9.19 23.88
C VAL A 129 -5.52 -10.36 24.65
#